data_AF-A0A5C7YYM7-F1
#
_entry.id   AF-A0A5C7YYM7-F1
#
_cell.length_a   1.000
_cell.length_b   1.000
_cell.length_c   1.000
_cell.angle_alpha   90.00
_cell.angle_beta   90.00
_cell.angle_gamma   90.00
#
_symmetry.space_group_name_H-M   'P 1'
#
loop_
_entity.id
_entity.type
_entity.pdbx_description
1 polymer ?
#
loop_
_entity_poly.entity_id
_entity_poly.type
_entity_poly.pdbx_seq_one_letter_code
_entity_poly.pdbx_strand_id
1 'polypeptide(L)'
;MGKFYKILLLSCFFALTSFNLYSQQINLIRFNNSASYTPGSGVSVIINPTGVFQLDNQFILELSNPGGTFTTPTVLNTLNEFYVPAINGVLPNSLAAGTY
;
A
#
# COMPACT_ATOMS: atom_id res chain seq x y z
N MET A 1 -21.47 39.31 -28.45
CA MET A 1 -20.32 38.86 -27.62
C MET A 1 -20.70 38.41 -26.21
N GLY A 2 -21.79 38.89 -25.60
CA GLY A 2 -22.03 38.67 -24.16
C GLY A 2 -22.53 37.29 -23.68
N LYS A 3 -23.00 36.42 -24.57
CA LYS A 3 -23.50 35.08 -24.22
C LYS A 3 -22.41 34.01 -24.29
N PHE A 4 -21.42 34.19 -25.17
CA PHE A 4 -20.31 33.26 -25.37
C PHE A 4 -19.35 33.22 -24.18
N TYR A 5 -18.99 34.38 -23.61
CA TYR A 5 -18.12 34.40 -22.43
C TYR A 5 -18.77 33.75 -21.21
N LYS A 6 -20.10 33.83 -21.07
CA LYS A 6 -20.84 33.18 -19.97
C LYS A 6 -20.83 31.66 -20.10
N ILE A 7 -20.98 31.14 -21.32
CA ILE A 7 -20.89 29.71 -21.61
C ILE A 7 -19.45 29.23 -21.38
N LEU A 8 -18.46 29.99 -21.82
CA LEU A 8 -17.04 29.68 -21.61
C LEU A 8 -16.65 29.71 -20.11
N LEU A 9 -17.19 30.66 -19.35
CA LEU A 9 -16.93 30.78 -17.93
C LEU A 9 -17.65 29.68 -17.12
N LEU A 10 -18.85 29.27 -17.55
CA LEU A 10 -19.58 28.13 -16.98
C LEU A 10 -18.89 26.78 -17.30
N SER A 11 -18.34 26.61 -18.51
CA SER A 11 -17.56 25.41 -18.85
C SER A 11 -16.24 25.33 -18.08
N CYS A 12 -15.59 26.48 -17.84
CA CYS A 12 -14.40 26.55 -16.98
C CYS A 12 -14.73 26.16 -15.53
N PHE A 13 -15.88 26.60 -15.01
CA PHE A 13 -16.32 26.24 -13.66
C PHE A 13 -16.60 24.73 -13.51
N PHE A 14 -17.18 24.06 -14.51
CA PHE A 14 -17.37 22.61 -14.51
C PHE A 14 -16.08 21.80 -14.68
N ALA A 15 -15.10 22.34 -15.39
CA ALA A 15 -13.77 21.73 -15.53
C ALA A 15 -12.93 21.83 -14.24
N LEU A 16 -13.25 22.78 -13.35
CA LEU A 16 -12.57 22.98 -12.07
C LEU A 16 -13.15 22.15 -10.91
N THR A 17 -14.32 21.54 -11.07
CA THR A 17 -15.04 20.84 -9.98
C THR A 17 -14.90 19.32 -9.99
N SER A 18 -14.14 18.73 -10.92
CA SER A 18 -14.32 17.31 -11.27
C SER A 18 -13.06 16.44 -11.28
N PHE A 19 -12.15 16.60 -10.30
CA PHE A 19 -11.13 15.56 -10.03
C PHE A 19 -10.84 15.41 -8.53
N ASN A 20 -11.61 14.58 -7.83
CA ASN A 20 -11.12 13.97 -6.59
C ASN A 20 -10.21 12.80 -6.99
N LEU A 21 -8.90 13.05 -7.10
CA LEU A 21 -7.91 12.00 -7.26
C LEU A 21 -7.68 11.34 -5.90
N TYR A 22 -8.51 10.35 -5.54
CA TYR A 22 -8.18 9.49 -4.42
C TYR A 22 -7.04 8.57 -4.83
N SER A 23 -5.82 8.92 -4.45
CA SER A 23 -4.66 8.03 -4.60
C SER A 23 -4.82 6.81 -3.68
N GLN A 24 -4.28 5.67 -4.11
CA GLN A 24 -4.07 4.53 -3.23
C GLN A 24 -3.15 4.97 -2.09
N GLN A 25 -3.56 4.70 -0.85
CA GLN A 25 -2.79 5.01 0.34
C GLN A 25 -3.01 3.92 1.39
N ILE A 26 -1.91 3.49 2.00
CA ILE A 26 -1.89 2.50 3.09
C ILE A 26 -1.16 3.13 4.27
N ASN A 27 -1.81 3.19 5.42
CA ASN A 27 -1.18 3.63 6.67
C ASN A 27 -0.79 2.41 7.50
N LEU A 28 0.48 2.30 7.88
CA LEU A 28 0.92 1.27 8.84
C LEU A 28 0.37 1.61 10.22
N ILE A 29 -0.43 0.70 10.79
CA ILE A 29 -1.00 0.87 12.13
C ILE A 29 -0.11 0.17 13.16
N ARG A 30 0.32 -1.06 12.87
CA ARG A 30 1.15 -1.84 13.80
C ARG A 30 1.95 -2.92 13.10
N PHE A 31 3.21 -2.99 13.47
CA PHE A 31 4.09 -4.14 13.34
C PHE A 31 4.94 -4.20 14.63
N ASN A 32 5.25 -5.39 15.15
CA ASN A 32 6.07 -5.51 16.36
C ASN A 32 7.55 -5.41 16.00
N ASN A 33 8.03 -4.18 15.82
CA ASN A 33 9.42 -3.88 15.47
C ASN A 33 10.42 -3.97 16.65
N SER A 34 9.94 -4.28 17.86
CA SER A 34 10.80 -4.45 19.04
C SER A 34 11.16 -5.92 19.31
N ALA A 35 10.50 -6.86 18.63
CA ALA A 35 10.78 -8.28 18.78
C ALA A 35 11.94 -8.74 17.87
N SER A 36 12.69 -9.73 18.35
CA SER A 36 13.58 -10.52 17.50
C SER A 36 12.83 -11.74 17.00
N TYR A 37 12.86 -11.96 15.69
CA TYR A 37 12.20 -13.09 15.04
C TYR A 37 13.22 -14.15 14.64
N THR A 38 12.86 -15.42 14.74
CA THR A 38 13.66 -16.54 14.23
C THR A 38 13.16 -16.97 12.85
N PRO A 39 13.99 -17.66 12.04
CA PRO A 39 13.53 -18.29 10.81
C PRO A 39 12.28 -19.15 11.05
N GLY A 40 11.31 -19.10 10.15
CA GLY A 40 10.02 -19.78 10.29
C GLY A 40 8.99 -19.07 11.20
N SER A 41 9.34 -17.94 11.81
CA SER A 41 8.38 -17.17 12.63
C SER A 41 7.24 -16.60 11.78
N GLY A 42 6.03 -16.60 12.34
CA GLY A 42 4.91 -15.83 11.81
C GLY A 42 5.04 -14.35 12.12
N VAL A 43 4.73 -13.50 11.14
CA VAL A 43 4.66 -12.04 11.27
C VAL A 43 3.30 -11.53 10.82
N SER A 44 2.86 -10.44 11.45
CA SER A 44 1.59 -9.78 11.15
C SER A 44 1.80 -8.28 11.05
N VAL A 45 1.27 -7.67 9.98
CA VAL A 45 1.27 -6.23 9.76
C VAL A 45 -0.17 -5.76 9.70
N ILE A 46 -0.55 -4.87 10.61
CA ILE A 46 -1.88 -4.24 10.65
C ILE A 46 -1.77 -2.92 9.91
N ILE A 47 -2.64 -2.73 8.93
CA ILE A 47 -2.67 -1.57 8.04
C ILE A 47 -4.06 -0.96 7.98
N ASN A 48 -4.14 0.31 7.61
CA ASN A 48 -5.38 1.01 7.31
C ASN A 48 -5.31 1.55 5.88
N PRO A 49 -5.89 0.85 4.89
CA PRO A 49 -6.03 1.36 3.54
C PRO A 49 -7.04 2.53 3.54
N THR A 50 -6.60 3.73 3.14
CA THR A 50 -7.43 4.95 3.11
C THR A 50 -7.70 5.48 1.71
N GLY A 51 -7.13 4.85 0.68
CA GLY A 51 -7.34 5.19 -0.73
C GLY A 51 -8.42 4.34 -1.41
N VAL A 52 -8.60 4.57 -2.70
CA VAL A 52 -9.45 3.72 -3.56
C VAL A 52 -8.56 2.71 -4.29
N PHE A 53 -8.81 1.43 -4.07
CA PHE A 53 -8.11 0.32 -4.71
C PHE A 53 -9.03 -0.33 -5.75
N GLN A 54 -8.45 -0.75 -6.88
CA GLN A 54 -9.19 -1.48 -7.91
C GLN A 54 -9.61 -2.87 -7.41
N LEU A 55 -10.62 -3.47 -8.03
CA LEU A 55 -11.08 -4.82 -7.66
C LEU A 55 -10.06 -5.92 -7.95
N ASP A 56 -9.13 -5.69 -8.88
CA ASP A 56 -8.01 -6.57 -9.23
C ASP A 56 -6.71 -6.19 -8.51
N ASN A 57 -6.79 -5.36 -7.47
CA ASN A 57 -5.65 -4.94 -6.66
C ASN A 57 -5.00 -6.12 -5.91
N GLN A 58 -3.71 -5.95 -5.57
CA GLN A 58 -2.99 -6.87 -4.69
C GLN A 58 -2.36 -6.13 -3.52
N PHE A 59 -2.46 -6.73 -2.34
CA PHE A 59 -1.65 -6.37 -1.18
C PHE A 59 -0.52 -7.40 -1.02
N ILE A 60 0.72 -6.92 -1.07
CA ILE A 60 1.92 -7.79 -1.03
C ILE A 60 2.70 -7.46 0.25
N LEU A 61 2.96 -8.48 1.06
CA LEU A 61 3.85 -8.38 2.21
C LEU A 61 5.22 -8.89 1.80
N GLU A 62 6.22 -8.02 1.93
CA GLU A 62 7.60 -8.29 1.51
C GLU A 62 8.57 -8.17 2.69
N LEU A 63 9.60 -8.99 2.66
CA LEU A 63 10.80 -8.89 3.49
C LEU A 63 11.92 -8.31 2.64
N SER A 64 12.55 -7.24 3.10
CA SER A 64 13.75 -6.66 2.48
C SER A 64 14.93 -7.64 2.49
N ASN A 65 15.94 -7.32 1.70
CA ASN A 65 17.26 -7.95 1.78
C ASN A 65 17.97 -7.52 3.07
N PRO A 66 18.99 -8.29 3.53
CA PRO A 66 19.81 -7.87 4.67
C PRO A 66 20.28 -6.41 4.52
N GLY A 67 20.06 -5.62 5.57
CA GLY A 67 20.38 -4.20 5.60
C GLY A 67 19.27 -3.24 5.16
N GLY A 68 18.02 -3.70 4.97
CA GLY A 68 16.88 -2.79 4.74
C GLY A 68 16.59 -2.46 3.28
N THR A 69 17.22 -3.13 2.30
CA THR A 69 17.04 -2.79 0.88
C THR A 69 15.97 -3.67 0.23
N PHE A 70 15.19 -3.10 -0.70
CA PHE A 70 14.15 -3.82 -1.45
C PHE A 70 14.57 -4.02 -2.91
N THR A 71 15.84 -4.34 -3.15
CA THR A 71 16.34 -4.56 -4.52
C THR A 71 15.88 -5.91 -5.08
N THR A 72 15.83 -6.93 -4.22
CA THR A 72 15.32 -8.27 -4.51
C THR A 72 14.58 -8.82 -3.28
N PRO A 73 13.46 -8.19 -2.89
CA PRO A 73 12.76 -8.55 -1.68
C PRO A 73 12.17 -9.95 -1.78
N THR A 74 11.99 -10.60 -0.63
CA THR A 74 11.29 -11.88 -0.54
C THR A 74 9.81 -11.62 -0.28
N VAL A 75 8.94 -12.04 -1.20
CA VAL A 75 7.48 -11.99 -0.98
C VAL A 75 7.10 -13.03 0.07
N LEU A 76 6.49 -12.57 1.17
CA LEU A 76 6.00 -13.42 2.25
C LEU A 76 4.54 -13.82 2.04
N ASN A 77 3.73 -12.94 1.44
CA ASN A 77 2.33 -13.21 1.12
C ASN A 77 1.79 -12.23 0.05
N THR A 78 0.79 -12.68 -0.70
CA THR A 78 0.05 -11.89 -1.69
C THR A 78 -1.44 -12.13 -1.49
N LEU A 79 -2.20 -11.06 -1.28
CA LEU A 79 -3.66 -11.10 -1.19
C LEU A 79 -4.27 -10.34 -2.36
N ASN A 80 -5.06 -11.04 -3.19
CA ASN A 80 -5.79 -10.45 -4.32
C ASN A 80 -7.11 -9.87 -3.81
N GLU A 81 -7.04 -8.68 -3.25
CA GLU A 81 -8.16 -8.02 -2.56
C GLU A 81 -8.10 -6.51 -2.79
N PHE A 82 -9.26 -5.86 -2.74
CA PHE A 82 -9.37 -4.39 -2.79
C PHE A 82 -9.32 -3.74 -1.40
N TYR A 83 -9.46 -4.51 -0.32
CA TYR A 83 -9.33 -4.02 1.05
C TYR A 83 -8.77 -5.07 2.00
N VAL A 84 -7.68 -4.74 2.69
CA VAL A 84 -7.01 -5.63 3.66
C VAL A 84 -6.64 -4.83 4.91
N PRO A 85 -7.19 -5.16 6.10
CA PRO A 85 -6.81 -4.49 7.36
C PRO A 85 -5.58 -5.11 8.04
N ALA A 86 -5.22 -6.34 7.68
CA ALA A 86 -4.05 -7.03 8.21
C ALA A 86 -3.52 -8.05 7.19
N ILE A 87 -2.21 -8.13 7.07
CA ILE A 87 -1.52 -9.13 6.24
C ILE A 87 -0.53 -9.91 7.11
N ASN A 88 -0.59 -11.23 7.00
CA ASN A 88 0.26 -12.16 7.74
C ASN A 88 1.25 -12.83 6.77
N GLY A 89 2.44 -13.17 7.26
CA GLY A 89 3.45 -13.91 6.51
C GLY A 89 4.26 -14.83 7.41
N VAL A 90 5.03 -15.72 6.82
CA VAL A 90 5.98 -16.58 7.53
C VAL A 90 7.37 -16.28 7.01
N LEU A 91 8.31 -15.99 7.91
CA LEU A 91 9.69 -15.74 7.56
C LEU A 91 10.35 -17.02 7.00
N PRO A 92 11.17 -16.95 5.93
CA PRO A 92 11.84 -18.13 5.39
C PRO A 92 12.69 -18.86 6.44
N ASN A 93 12.69 -20.19 6.40
CA ASN A 93 13.51 -21.02 7.31
C ASN A 93 15.03 -20.87 7.08
N SER A 94 15.43 -20.36 5.91
CA SER A 94 16.83 -20.17 5.51
C SER A 94 17.37 -18.77 5.77
N LEU A 95 16.65 -17.92 6.52
CA LEU A 95 17.14 -16.58 6.85
C LEU A 95 18.40 -16.65 7.71
N ALA A 96 19.40 -15.87 7.32
CA ALA A 96 20.55 -15.60 8.16
C ALA A 96 20.14 -14.67 9.31
N ALA A 97 20.94 -14.62 10.38
CA ALA A 97 20.73 -13.62 11.42
C ALA A 97 21.08 -12.23 10.90
N GLY A 98 20.27 -11.22 11.21
CA GLY A 98 20.57 -9.84 10.83
C GLY A 98 19.36 -8.91 10.87
N THR A 99 19.61 -7.67 10.47
CA THR A 99 18.56 -6.69 10.19
C THR A 99 18.12 -6.87 8.75
N TYR A 100 16.83 -7.07 8.55
CA TYR A 100 16.21 -7.13 7.24
C TYR A 100 15.44 -5.85 7.03
#